data_AF-A0A1H5L027-F1
#
_entry.id   AF-A0A1H5L027-F1
#
_cell.length_a   1.000
_cell.length_b   1.000
_cell.length_c   1.000
_cell.angle_alpha   90.00
_cell.angle_beta   90.00
_cell.angle_gamma   90.00
#
_symmetry.space_group_name_H-M   'P 1'
#
loop_
_entity.id
_entity.type
_entity.pdbx_description
1 polymer ?
#
loop_
_entity_poly.entity_id
_entity_poly.type
_entity_poly.pdbx_seq_one_letter_code
_entity_poly.pdbx_strand_id
1 'polypeptide(L)' 'MHRLSDRMRALAPAHPRGVQLLAAAAEFDAAIDGYFAGPQTVSTEEYMATFQRALSLWSEATREAPA' A
#
# COMPACT_ATOMS: atom_id res chain seq x y z
N MET A 1 -10.13 -0.76 -12.00
CA MET A 1 -10.07 -1.14 -10.57
C MET A 1 -8.95 -0.30 -9.96
N HIS A 2 -9.26 0.68 -9.09
CA HIS A 2 -8.22 1.54 -8.49
C HIS A 2 -7.36 0.70 -7.52
N ARG A 3 -6.03 0.80 -7.62
CA ARG A 3 -5.11 0.11 -6.71
C ARG A 3 -5.21 0.75 -5.32
N LEU A 4 -4.90 -0.01 -4.27
CA LEU A 4 -4.90 0.50 -2.89
C LEU A 4 -3.95 1.70 -2.73
N SER A 5 -2.76 1.64 -3.34
CA SER A 5 -1.79 2.72 -3.36
C SER A 5 -2.34 4.03 -3.98
N ASP A 6 -3.14 3.93 -5.05
CA ASP A 6 -3.80 5.11 -5.66
C ASP A 6 -4.78 5.77 -4.68
N ARG A 7 -5.57 4.97 -3.97
CA ARG A 7 -6.51 5.47 -2.96
C ARG A 7 -5.79 6.14 -1.79
N MET A 8 -4.67 5.55 -1.33
CA MET A 8 -3.84 6.14 -0.28
C MET A 8 -3.24 7.48 -0.71
N ARG A 9 -2.75 7.58 -1.96
CA ARG A 9 -2.27 8.85 -2.54
C ARG A 9 -3.35 9.90 -2.65
N ALA A 10 -4.56 9.51 -3.04
CA ALA A 10 -5.70 10.42 -3.15
C ALA A 10 -6.13 10.99 -1.79
N LEU A 11 -6.08 10.17 -0.73
CA LEU A 11 -6.43 10.59 0.64
C LEU A 11 -5.34 11.45 1.30
N ALA A 12 -4.08 11.20 0.96
CA ALA A 12 -2.94 11.77 1.68
C ALA A 12 -2.94 13.30 1.85
N PRO A 13 -3.30 14.14 0.84
CA PRO A 13 -3.25 15.60 0.97
C PRO A 13 -4.19 16.17 2.04
N ALA A 14 -5.29 15.46 2.34
CA ALA A 14 -6.34 15.91 3.24
C ALA A 14 -6.31 15.20 4.60
N HIS A 15 -5.37 14.28 4.83
CA HIS A 15 -5.37 13.41 6.01
C HIS A 15 -4.16 13.68 6.93
N PRO A 16 -4.32 13.71 8.27
CA PRO A 16 -3.21 13.91 9.20
C PRO A 16 -2.08 12.89 9.06
N ARG A 17 -2.40 11.68 8.59
CA ARG A 17 -1.43 10.60 8.30
C ARG A 17 -0.93 10.60 6.85
N GLY A 18 -1.07 11.70 6.12
CA GLY A 18 -0.76 11.79 4.69
C GLY A 18 0.64 11.30 4.33
N VAL A 19 1.66 11.68 5.11
CA VAL A 19 3.05 11.21 4.90
C VAL A 19 3.15 9.68 5.03
N GLN A 20 2.47 9.09 6.01
CA GLN A 20 2.47 7.63 6.22
C GLN A 20 1.74 6.90 5.10
N LEU A 21 0.62 7.47 4.63
CA LEU A 21 -0.14 6.94 3.50
C LEU A 21 0.70 6.94 2.21
N LEU A 22 1.44 8.01 1.94
CA LEU A 22 2.33 8.09 0.79
C LEU A 22 3.49 7.10 0.88
N ALA A 23 4.10 6.97 2.06
CA ALA A 23 5.19 6.02 2.28
C ALA A 23 4.73 4.57 2.06
N ALA A 24 3.63 4.17 2.68
CA ALA A 24 3.08 2.82 2.53
C ALA A 24 2.58 2.55 1.09
N ALA A 25 2.05 3.56 0.39
CA ALA A 25 1.70 3.44 -1.03
C ALA A 25 2.94 3.19 -1.91
N ALA A 26 4.05 3.87 -1.62
CA ALA A 26 5.30 3.69 -2.35
C ALA A 26 5.94 2.32 -2.06
N GLU A 27 5.96 1.89 -0.79
CA GLU A 27 6.44 0.56 -0.40
C GLU A 27 5.62 -0.54 -1.07
N PHE A 28 4.30 -0.40 -1.10
CA PHE A 28 3.42 -1.39 -1.72
C PHE A 28 3.62 -1.46 -3.24
N ASP A 29 3.78 -0.32 -3.92
CA ASP A 29 4.05 -0.32 -5.36
C ASP A 29 5.41 -0.93 -5.69
N ALA A 30 6.46 -0.63 -4.91
CA ALA A 30 7.77 -1.25 -5.09
C ALA A 30 7.72 -2.78 -4.92
N ALA A 31 6.93 -3.25 -3.95
CA ALA A 31 6.73 -4.69 -3.74
C ALA A 31 5.93 -5.34 -4.87
N ILE A 32 4.90 -4.68 -5.40
CA ILE A 32 4.18 -5.14 -6.61
C ILE A 32 5.15 -5.25 -7.79
N ASP A 33 5.92 -4.19 -8.06
CA ASP A 33 6.83 -4.13 -9.20
C ASP A 33 7.89 -5.23 -9.10
N GLY A 34 8.45 -5.46 -7.91
CA GLY A 34 9.42 -6.53 -7.70
C GLY A 34 8.82 -7.94 -7.71
N TYR A 35 7.59 -8.12 -7.24
CA TYR A 35 6.90 -9.41 -7.22
C TYR A 35 6.54 -9.88 -8.64
N PHE A 36 6.12 -8.96 -9.50
CA PHE A 36 5.75 -9.27 -10.90
C PHE A 36 6.91 -9.04 -11.90
N ALA A 37 8.11 -8.70 -11.43
CA ALA A 37 9.29 -8.56 -12.29
C ALA A 37 9.75 -9.90 -12.91
N GLY A 38 10.49 -9.81 -14.01
CA GLY A 38 11.18 -10.95 -14.62
C GLY A 38 12.69 -10.70 -14.72
N PRO A 39 13.54 -11.36 -13.91
CA PRO A 39 13.21 -12.26 -12.81
C PRO A 39 12.55 -11.53 -11.63
N GLN A 40 11.77 -12.26 -10.84
CA GLN A 40 11.14 -11.75 -9.61
C GLN A 40 12.22 -11.31 -8.62
N THR A 41 12.09 -10.11 -8.06
CA THR A 41 13.08 -9.51 -7.14
C THR A 41 12.58 -9.39 -5.70
N VAL A 42 11.28 -9.56 -5.48
CA VAL A 42 10.62 -9.50 -4.16
C VAL A 42 9.90 -10.81 -3.90
N SER A 43 10.05 -11.39 -2.69
CA SER A 43 9.41 -12.66 -2.34
C SER A 43 7.89 -12.50 -2.15
N THR A 44 7.13 -13.61 -2.23
CA THR A 44 5.70 -13.60 -1.88
C THR A 44 5.46 -13.10 -0.45
N GLU A 45 6.32 -13.47 0.51
CA GLU A 45 6.19 -13.05 1.90
C GLU A 45 6.36 -11.54 2.07
N GLU A 46 7.33 -10.95 1.37
CA GLU A 46 7.59 -9.51 1.40
C GLU A 46 6.45 -8.72 0.72
N TYR A 47 5.94 -9.23 -0.40
CA TYR A 47 4.75 -8.69 -1.04
C TYR A 47 3.52 -8.72 -0.11
N MET A 48 3.25 -9.86 0.54
CA MET A 48 2.11 -9.96 1.44
C MET A 48 2.26 -9.09 2.69
N ALA A 49 3.49 -8.95 3.22
CA ALA A 49 3.77 -8.10 4.37
C ALA A 49 3.51 -6.61 4.04
N THR A 50 3.96 -6.13 2.89
CA THR A 50 3.71 -4.75 2.45
C THR A 50 2.24 -4.51 2.15
N PHE A 51 1.55 -5.47 1.51
CA PHE A 51 0.11 -5.41 1.28
C PHE A 51 -0.68 -5.29 2.60
N GLN A 52 -0.38 -6.14 3.58
CA GLN A 52 -1.07 -6.13 4.86
C GLN A 52 -0.83 -4.83 5.63
N ARG A 53 0.39 -4.28 5.59
CA ARG A 53 0.68 -2.97 6.18
C ARG A 53 -0.11 -1.84 5.52
N ALA A 54 -0.17 -1.82 4.19
CA ALA A 54 -0.94 -0.84 3.45
C ALA A 54 -2.45 -0.94 3.76
N LEU A 55 -2.98 -2.16 3.85
CA LEU A 55 -4.38 -2.41 4.22
C LEU A 55 -4.70 -1.96 5.64
N SER A 56 -3.88 -2.32 6.62
CA SER A 56 -4.08 -1.89 8.02
C SER A 56 -4.06 -0.37 8.13
N LEU A 57 -3.09 0.29 7.50
CA LEU A 57 -3.03 1.75 7.51
C LEU A 57 -4.25 2.39 6.84
N TRP A 58 -4.70 1.84 5.70
CA TRP A 58 -5.91 2.29 5.03
C TRP A 58 -7.15 2.16 5.93
N SER A 59 -7.32 0.99 6.55
CA SER A 59 -8.42 0.73 7.48
C SER A 59 -8.42 1.70 8.66
N GLU A 60 -7.25 1.93 9.27
CA GLU A 60 -7.11 2.89 10.36
C GLU A 60 -7.39 4.34 9.93
N ALA A 61 -6.95 4.75 8.73
CA ALA A 61 -7.14 6.10 8.21
C ALA A 61 -8.58 6.41 7.79
N THR A 62 -9.31 5.40 7.33
CA THR A 62 -10.67 5.57 6.79
C THR A 62 -11.77 5.11 7.74
N ARG A 63 -11.42 4.36 8.79
CA ARG A 63 -12.35 3.59 9.62
C ARG A 63 -13.18 2.58 8.83
N GLU A 64 -12.78 2.26 7.59
CA GLU A 64 -13.32 1.14 6.85
C GLU A 64 -12.76 -0.15 7.44
N ALA A 65 -13.61 -1.14 7.71
CA ALA A 65 -13.12 -2.48 8.02
C ALA A 65 -12.34 -3.03 6.81
N PRO A 66 -11.23 -3.74 7.01
CA PRO A 66 -10.58 -4.43 5.91
C PRO A 66 -11.56 -5.50 5.40
N ALA A 67 -11.98 -5.37 4.14
CA ALA A 67 -12.97 -6.24 3.49
C ALA A 67 -12.40 -7.62 3.16
#